data_AF-A0A369T721-F1
#
_entry.id   AF-A0A369T721-F1
#
_cell.length_a   1.000
_cell.length_b   1.000
_cell.length_c   1.000
_cell.angle_alpha   90.00
_cell.angle_beta   90.00
_cell.angle_gamma   90.00
#
_symmetry.space_group_name_H-M   'P 1'
#
loop_
_entity.id
_entity.type
_entity.pdbx_description
1 polymer ?
#
loop_
_entity_poly.entity_id
_entity_poly.type
_entity_poly.pdbx_seq_one_letter_code
_entity_poly.pdbx_strand_id
1 'polypeptide(L)' 'MLKERKQMDDQELYEELSSKVQDLSLSEMEKALMKLEVMGKIVTSSSGRKGGLLIELVTERRYVTPDEE' A
#
# COMPACT_ATOMS: atom_id res chain seq x y z
N MET A 1 19.36 5.22 13.62
CA MET A 1 18.62 4.12 12.97
C MET A 1 17.35 4.70 12.39
N LEU A 2 17.34 5.04 11.10
CA LEU A 2 16.11 5.39 10.40
C LEU A 2 15.31 4.09 10.30
N LYS A 3 14.25 3.95 11.12
CA LYS A 3 13.23 2.95 10.85
C LYS A 3 12.63 3.33 9.51
N GLU A 4 13.06 2.66 8.44
CA GLU A 4 12.40 2.74 7.14
C GLU A 4 10.90 2.56 7.41
N ARG A 5 10.10 3.59 7.11
CA ARG A 5 8.64 3.48 7.22
C ARG A 5 8.24 2.41 6.21
N LYS A 6 8.04 1.18 6.68
CA LYS A 6 7.60 0.04 5.85
C LYS A 6 6.12 0.09 5.49
N GLN A 7 5.45 1.17 5.91
CA GLN A 7 4.01 1.30 5.89
C GLN A 7 3.64 2.78 5.73
N MET A 8 2.61 3.03 4.94
CA MET A 8 2.09 4.36 4.60
C MET A 8 0.57 4.23 4.40
N ASP A 9 -0.22 5.24 4.77
CA ASP A 9 -1.64 5.25 4.42
C ASP A 9 -1.90 5.79 3.01
N ASP A 10 -3.07 5.50 2.46
CA ASP A 10 -3.48 5.90 1.11
C ASP A 10 -3.53 7.43 0.93
N GLN A 11 -3.88 8.17 1.97
CA GLN A 11 -3.86 9.63 1.94
C GLN A 11 -2.43 10.17 1.88
N GLU A 12 -1.53 9.69 2.74
CA GLU A 12 -0.10 10.02 2.73
C GLU A 12 0.51 9.71 1.34
N LEU A 13 0.16 8.55 0.76
CA LEU A 13 0.65 8.16 -0.55
C LEU A 13 0.12 9.07 -1.67
N TYR A 14 -1.17 9.42 -1.64
CA TYR A 14 -1.77 10.32 -2.62
C TYR A 14 -1.14 11.72 -2.56
N GLU A 15 -0.93 12.25 -1.36
CA GLU A 15 -0.27 13.55 -1.14
C GLU A 15 1.18 13.53 -1.69
N GLU A 16 1.94 12.46 -1.44
CA GLU A 16 3.28 12.33 -2.01
C GLU A 16 3.28 12.22 -3.54
N LEU A 17 2.39 11.42 -4.11
CA LEU A 17 2.37 11.17 -5.56
C LEU A 17 1.82 12.35 -6.36
N SER A 18 0.79 13.03 -5.84
CA SER A 18 0.20 14.21 -6.49
C SER A 18 1.19 15.37 -6.62
N SER A 19 2.21 15.43 -5.76
CA SER A 19 3.32 16.40 -5.88
C SER A 19 4.31 16.09 -7.01
N LYS A 20 4.33 14.85 -7.51
CA LYS A 20 5.32 14.34 -8.47
C LYS A 20 4.72 14.00 -9.84
N VAL A 21 3.42 13.69 -9.88
CA VAL A 21 2.70 13.25 -11.08
C VAL A 21 1.55 14.21 -11.34
N GLN A 22 1.65 14.99 -12.42
CA GLN A 22 0.54 15.82 -12.88
C GLN A 22 -0.68 14.95 -13.24
N ASP A 23 -1.86 15.44 -12.88
CA ASP A 23 -3.17 14.84 -13.19
C ASP A 23 -3.40 13.42 -12.64
N LEU A 24 -2.68 13.01 -11.59
CA LEU A 24 -2.94 11.74 -10.91
C LEU A 24 -4.35 11.74 -10.31
N SER A 25 -5.21 10.83 -10.78
CA SER A 25 -6.50 10.59 -10.14
C SER A 25 -6.40 9.54 -9.03
N LEU A 26 -7.28 9.64 -8.03
CA LEU A 26 -7.41 8.64 -6.97
C LEU A 26 -7.66 7.23 -7.54
N SER A 27 -8.51 7.12 -8.56
CA SER A 27 -8.84 5.84 -9.20
C SER A 27 -7.64 5.18 -9.88
N GLU A 28 -6.73 5.97 -10.48
CA GLU A 28 -5.51 5.43 -11.08
C GLU A 28 -4.53 4.94 -10.02
N MET A 29 -4.41 5.66 -8.91
CA MET A 29 -3.62 5.22 -7.76
C MET A 29 -4.16 3.91 -7.19
N GLU A 30 -5.46 3.81 -6.95
CA GLU A 30 -6.11 2.58 -6.46
C GLU A 30 -5.88 1.39 -7.41
N LYS A 31 -6.04 1.60 -8.73
CA LYS A 31 -5.76 0.56 -9.74
C LYS A 31 -4.30 0.11 -9.72
N ALA A 32 -3.36 1.03 -9.50
CA ALA A 32 -1.95 0.70 -9.40
C ALA A 32 -1.66 -0.11 -8.13
N LEU A 33 -2.25 0.27 -6.99
CA LEU A 33 -2.14 -0.46 -5.72
C LEU A 33 -2.67 -1.88 -5.85
N MET A 34 -3.87 -2.07 -6.44
CA MET A 34 -4.41 -3.41 -6.69
C MET A 34 -3.46 -4.29 -7.52
N LYS A 35 -2.84 -3.73 -8.57
CA LYS A 35 -1.87 -4.46 -9.38
C LYS A 35 -0.63 -4.86 -8.56
N LEU A 36 -0.11 -3.96 -7.75
CA LEU A 36 1.06 -4.22 -6.90
C LEU A 36 0.78 -5.27 -5.83
N GLU A 37 -0.44 -5.29 -5.29
CA GLU A 37 -0.90 -6.29 -4.32
C GLU A 37 -1.03 -7.67 -4.97
N VAL A 38 -1.66 -7.76 -6.15
CA VAL A 38 -1.73 -9.01 -6.94
C VAL A 38 -0.33 -9.53 -7.31
N MET A 39 0.62 -8.63 -7.56
CA MET A 39 2.03 -8.99 -7.83
C MET A 39 2.81 -9.39 -6.56
N GLY A 40 2.18 -9.36 -5.37
CA GLY A 40 2.82 -9.68 -4.10
C GLY A 40 3.92 -8.69 -3.71
N LYS A 41 3.86 -7.44 -4.19
CA LYS A 41 4.82 -6.38 -3.85
C LYS A 41 4.40 -5.60 -2.61
N ILE A 42 3.09 -5.49 -2.40
CA ILE A 42 2.51 -4.84 -1.24
C ILE A 42 1.42 -5.71 -0.63
N VAL A 43 1.06 -5.40 0.62
CA VAL A 43 -0.18 -5.86 1.25
C VAL A 43 -0.97 -4.62 1.65
N THR A 44 -2.26 -4.62 1.37
CA THR A 44 -3.16 -3.58 1.85
C THR A 44 -4.03 -4.11 2.99
N SER A 45 -4.31 -3.26 3.97
CA SER A 45 -5.23 -3.59 5.07
C SER A 45 -6.09 -2.39 5.42
N SER A 46 -7.26 -2.64 6.02
CA SER A 46 -8.11 -1.55 6.50
C SER A 46 -7.42 -0.81 7.64
N SER A 47 -7.16 0.48 7.47
CA SER A 47 -6.79 1.33 8.59
C SER A 47 -8.06 1.57 9.43
N GLY A 48 -7.98 1.36 10.74
CA GLY A 48 -9.13 1.54 11.65
C GLY A 48 -9.67 2.98 11.74
N ARG A 49 -9.06 3.94 11.02
CA ARG A 49 -9.54 5.33 10.91
C ARG A 49 -10.31 5.51 9.61
N LYS A 50 -11.63 5.67 9.71
CA LYS A 50 -12.51 6.21 8.65
C LYS A 50 -12.32 5.63 7.23
N GLY A 51 -12.05 4.33 7.11
CA GLY A 51 -12.04 3.65 5.81
C GLY A 51 -10.81 3.89 4.93
N GLY A 52 -9.73 4.46 5.47
CA GLY A 52 -8.46 4.58 4.73
C GLY A 52 -7.73 3.23 4.63
N LEU A 53 -6.92 3.05 3.60
CA LEU A 53 -6.07 1.89 3.40
C LEU A 53 -4.68 2.10 4.00
N LEU A 54 -4.16 1.04 4.63
CA LEU A 54 -2.79 0.97 5.10
C LEU A 54 -2.00 0.06 4.17
N ILE A 55 -0.91 0.58 3.61
CA ILE A 55 -0.14 -0.04 2.54
C ILE A 55 1.23 -0.43 3.09
N GLU A 56 1.58 -1.71 3.02
CA GLU A 56 2.87 -2.25 3.48
C GLU A 56 3.67 -2.84 2.32
N LEU A 57 4.99 -2.60 2.31
CA LEU A 57 5.89 -3.31 1.39
C LEU A 57 6.09 -4.77 1.86
N VAL A 58 5.97 -5.70 0.93
CA VAL A 58 6.34 -7.10 1.18
C VAL A 58 7.86 -7.19 1.24
N THR A 59 8.42 -7.24 2.45
CA THR A 59 9.81 -7.68 2.63
C THR A 59 9.84 -9.21 2.67
N GLU A 60 10.86 -9.83 2.06
CA GLU A 60 11.04 -11.27 1.79
C GLU A 60 10.95 -12.24 3.01
N ARG A 61 10.50 -11.78 4.18
CA ARG A 61 10.41 -12.54 5.44
C ARG A 61 9.01 -12.70 6.04
N ARG A 62 7.94 -12.57 5.26
CA ARG A 62 6.62 -13.09 5.69
C ARG A 62 5.98 -13.91 4.57
N TYR A 63 6.48 -15.13 4.42
CA TYR A 63 5.57 -16.23 4.10
C TYR A 63 4.71 -16.44 5.33
N VAL A 64 3.47 -15.98 5.29
CA VAL A 64 2.40 -16.66 6.01
C VAL A 64 1.65 -17.39 4.92
N THR A 65 2.01 -18.65 4.71
CA THR A 65 1.10 -19.60 4.06
C THR A 65 -0.18 -19.60 4.90
N PRO A 66 -1.37 -19.34 4.33
CA PRO A 66 -2.60 -19.71 4.99
C PRO A 66 -2.50 -21.23 5.19
N ASP A 67 -2.54 -21.68 6.44
CA ASP A 67 -3.08 -23.00 6.73
C ASP A 67 -4.50 -23.00 6.16
N GLU A 68 -4.65 -23.51 4.95
CA GLU A 68 -5.87 -24.09 4.42
C GLU A 68 -5.59 -25.59 4.24
N GLU A 69 -5.76 -26.35 5.32
CA GLU A 69 -6.72 -27.48 5.44
C GLU A 69 -6.83 -27.97 6.88
#